data_AF-A0A6B3H0F0-F1
#
_entry.id   AF-A0A6B3H0F0-F1
#
_cell.length_a   1.000
_cell.length_b   1.000
_cell.length_c   1.000
_cell.angle_alpha   90.00
_cell.angle_beta   90.00
_cell.angle_gamma   90.00
#
_symmetry.space_group_name_H-M   'P 1'
#
loop_
_entity.id
_entity.type
_entity.pdbx_description
1 polymer ?
#
loop_
_entity_poly.entity_id
_entity_poly.type
_entity_poly.pdbx_seq_one_letter_code
_entity_poly.pdbx_strand_id
1 'polypeptide(L)'
;SQDGRPASCALGFVHRLLPAPAYPKGLAGRVHLVATLPAFRRRGHARRAVSALLDQLASEGVTLFELNAGEEASPLYEQLGFAPASSMMRMTRLIAREDQAPGPPPAPHYAETVPKFTGYACVLLTDQGGRPVQLHA
;
A
#
# COMPACT_ATOMS: atom_id res chain seq x y z
N SER A 1 13.96 20.73 -17.70
CA SER A 1 14.58 19.95 -16.62
C SER A 1 13.93 18.57 -16.57
N GLN A 2 14.66 17.49 -16.25
CA GLN A 2 14.10 16.13 -16.09
C GLN A 2 13.39 15.93 -14.74
N ASP A 3 13.22 17.00 -13.97
CA ASP A 3 12.55 17.03 -12.67
C ASP A 3 11.04 16.81 -12.85
N GLY A 4 10.53 15.65 -12.43
CA GLY A 4 9.09 15.37 -12.37
C GLY A 4 8.65 14.01 -12.90
N ARG A 5 9.52 13.24 -13.58
CA ARG A 5 9.15 11.87 -13.98
C ARG A 5 9.30 10.90 -12.79
N PRO A 6 8.24 10.19 -12.39
CA PRO A 6 8.30 9.26 -11.26
C PRO A 6 9.22 8.08 -11.59
N ALA A 7 10.18 7.80 -10.70
CA ALA A 7 11.13 6.69 -10.82
C ALA A 7 10.69 5.46 -10.00
N SER A 8 10.02 5.70 -8.87
CA SER A 8 9.49 4.67 -8.00
C SER A 8 8.25 5.14 -7.24
N CYS A 9 7.38 4.19 -6.90
CA CYS A 9 6.21 4.42 -6.07
C CYS A 9 6.07 3.37 -4.97
N ALA A 10 5.34 3.73 -3.92
CA ALA A 10 4.84 2.84 -2.90
C ALA A 10 3.36 3.14 -2.64
N LEU A 11 2.55 2.08 -2.48
CA LEU A 11 1.13 2.15 -2.17
C LEU A 11 0.88 1.47 -0.83
N GLY A 12 0.25 2.19 0.09
CA GLY A 12 -0.18 1.69 1.39
C GLY A 12 -1.69 1.74 1.55
N PHE A 13 -2.26 0.77 2.27
CA PHE A 13 -3.63 0.83 2.78
C PHE A 13 -3.62 0.97 4.29
N VAL A 14 -4.41 1.88 4.84
CA VAL A 14 -4.66 1.94 6.27
C VAL A 14 -5.98 1.27 6.56
N HIS A 15 -6.00 0.36 7.53
CA HIS A 15 -7.21 -0.29 8.00
C HIS A 15 -7.29 -0.23 9.53
N ARG A 16 -8.51 -0.29 10.05
CA ARG A 16 -8.78 -0.27 11.48
C ARG A 16 -8.66 -1.66 12.09
N LEU A 17 -8.10 -1.70 13.29
CA LEU A 17 -8.01 -2.84 14.19
C LEU A 17 -8.62 -2.45 15.54
N LEU A 18 -8.84 -3.45 16.40
CA LEU A 18 -9.05 -3.18 17.82
C LEU A 18 -7.76 -2.57 18.40
N PRO A 19 -7.82 -1.50 19.20
CA PRO A 19 -6.64 -0.96 19.87
C PRO A 19 -5.91 -2.01 20.71
N ALA A 20 -4.58 -1.95 20.68
CA ALA A 20 -3.70 -2.76 21.53
C ALA A 20 -2.48 -1.93 21.96
N PRO A 21 -1.70 -2.34 22.99
CA PRO A 21 -0.53 -1.59 23.43
C PRO A 21 0.48 -1.26 22.31
N ALA A 22 0.68 -2.17 21.35
CA ALA A 22 1.58 -1.94 20.21
C ALA A 22 0.99 -1.00 19.13
N TYR A 23 -0.33 -0.83 19.10
CA TYR A 23 -1.07 0.02 18.16
C TYR A 23 -2.28 0.67 18.85
N PRO A 24 -2.04 1.68 19.70
CA PRO A 24 -3.06 2.23 20.60
C PRO A 24 -4.19 2.96 19.86
N LYS A 25 -3.97 3.40 18.62
CA LYS A 25 -5.02 3.99 17.78
C LYS A 25 -5.85 2.95 17.02
N GLY A 26 -5.51 1.66 17.10
CA GLY A 26 -6.19 0.62 16.33
C GLY A 26 -6.04 0.84 14.83
N LEU A 27 -4.84 1.22 14.36
CA LEU A 27 -4.55 1.44 12.94
C LEU A 27 -3.38 0.56 12.51
N ALA A 28 -3.54 -0.08 11.36
CA ALA A 28 -2.47 -0.81 10.68
C ALA A 28 -2.31 -0.33 9.25
N GLY A 29 -1.06 -0.08 8.86
CA GLY A 29 -0.65 0.29 7.52
C GLY A 29 -0.10 -0.92 6.78
N ARG A 30 -0.73 -1.33 5.69
CA ARG A 30 -0.25 -2.41 4.84
C ARG A 30 0.39 -1.87 3.57
N VAL A 31 1.68 -2.09 3.38
CA VAL A 31 2.34 -1.82 2.09
C VAL A 31 1.85 -2.86 1.09
N HIS A 32 1.12 -2.41 0.08
CA HIS A 32 0.48 -3.27 -0.90
C HIS A 32 1.33 -3.46 -2.16
N LEU A 33 1.97 -2.39 -2.62
CA LEU A 33 2.76 -2.40 -3.83
C LEU A 33 3.95 -1.46 -3.70
N VAL A 34 5.09 -1.90 -4.24
CA VAL A 34 6.27 -1.08 -4.46
C VAL A 34 6.74 -1.35 -5.88
N ALA A 35 6.86 -0.31 -6.69
CA ALA A 35 7.34 -0.43 -8.06
C ALA A 35 8.48 0.56 -8.31
N THR A 36 9.49 0.09 -9.03
CA THR A 36 10.59 0.92 -9.52
C THR A 36 10.75 0.66 -11.00
N LEU A 37 10.77 1.73 -11.79
CA LEU A 37 11.01 1.65 -13.23
C LEU A 37 12.32 0.89 -13.51
N PRO A 38 12.36 -0.01 -14.52
CA PRO A 38 13.52 -0.87 -14.78
C PRO A 38 14.86 -0.13 -14.84
N ALA A 39 14.89 1.03 -15.52
CA ALA A 39 16.07 1.87 -15.68
C ALA A 39 16.63 2.45 -14.36
N PHE A 40 15.88 2.35 -13.25
CA PHE A 40 16.21 2.92 -11.94
C PHE A 40 16.33 1.85 -10.84
N ARG A 41 16.31 0.56 -11.18
CA ARG A 41 16.44 -0.51 -10.17
C ARG A 41 17.84 -0.55 -9.56
N ARG A 42 17.94 -1.17 -8.37
CA ARG A 42 19.21 -1.39 -7.62
C ARG A 42 19.96 -0.11 -7.22
N ARG A 43 19.28 1.04 -7.22
CA ARG A 43 19.82 2.35 -6.80
C ARG A 43 19.15 2.90 -5.53
N GLY A 44 18.44 2.05 -4.78
CA GLY A 44 17.80 2.44 -3.51
C GLY A 44 16.46 3.17 -3.63
N HIS A 45 15.90 3.38 -4.82
CA HIS A 45 14.61 4.09 -4.97
C HIS A 45 13.45 3.39 -4.24
N ALA A 46 13.36 2.07 -4.30
CA ALA A 46 12.34 1.31 -3.56
C ALA A 46 12.42 1.56 -2.04
N ARG A 47 13.63 1.54 -1.47
CA ARG A 47 13.86 1.85 -0.05
C ARG A 47 13.32 3.22 0.31
N ARG A 48 13.60 4.21 -0.53
CA ARG A 48 13.20 5.60 -0.30
C ARG A 48 11.70 5.80 -0.41
N ALA A 49 11.07 5.20 -1.42
CA ALA A 49 9.62 5.25 -1.59
C ALA A 49 8.90 4.59 -0.40
N VAL A 50 9.37 3.42 0.05
CA VAL A 50 8.79 2.73 1.21
C VAL A 50 9.02 3.53 2.49
N SER A 51 10.24 4.00 2.75
CA SER A 51 10.54 4.77 3.97
C SER A 51 9.65 6.01 4.08
N ALA A 52 9.52 6.77 2.98
CA ALA A 52 8.69 7.97 2.99
C ALA A 52 7.18 7.65 3.11
N LEU A 53 6.70 6.51 2.59
CA LEU A 53 5.35 6.02 2.87
C LEU A 53 5.17 5.71 4.36
N LEU A 54 6.11 4.99 4.97
CA LEU A 54 6.06 4.65 6.41
C LEU A 54 6.08 5.91 7.28
N ASP A 55 6.94 6.89 6.97
CA ASP A 55 7.02 8.16 7.68
C ASP A 55 5.70 8.94 7.60
N GLN A 56 5.08 9.00 6.41
CA GLN A 56 3.78 9.64 6.22
C GLN A 56 2.69 8.95 7.05
N LEU A 57 2.59 7.62 6.99
CA LEU A 57 1.62 6.85 7.77
C LEU A 57 1.87 6.93 9.28
N ALA A 58 3.14 6.97 9.70
CA ALA A 58 3.50 7.15 11.10
C ALA A 58 3.05 8.53 11.61
N SER A 59 3.17 9.58 10.78
CA SER A 59 2.66 10.92 11.11
C SER A 59 1.14 10.96 11.31
N GLU A 60 0.41 10.05 10.66
CA GLU A 60 -1.05 9.87 10.81
C GLU A 60 -1.41 8.98 12.01
N GLY A 61 -0.41 8.42 12.71
CA GLY A 61 -0.55 7.64 13.93
C GLY A 61 -0.65 6.12 13.72
N VAL A 62 -0.25 5.63 12.55
CA VAL A 62 -0.05 4.19 12.32
C VAL A 62 1.23 3.76 13.04
N THR A 63 1.16 2.68 13.82
CA THR A 63 2.34 2.10 14.50
C THR A 63 2.53 0.62 14.22
N LEU A 64 1.54 -0.03 13.60
CA LEU A 64 1.65 -1.39 13.08
C LEU A 64 1.75 -1.35 11.55
N PHE A 65 2.82 -1.93 11.02
CA PHE A 65 3.05 -2.01 9.57
C PHE A 65 3.13 -3.46 9.12
N GLU A 66 2.48 -3.76 8.00
CA GLU A 66 2.43 -5.08 7.41
C GLU A 66 2.81 -5.04 5.94
N LEU A 67 3.40 -6.12 5.44
CA LEU A 67 3.61 -6.33 4.01
C LEU A 67 3.72 -7.81 3.69
N ASN A 68 3.61 -8.11 2.40
CA ASN A 68 4.01 -9.40 1.85
C ASN A 68 5.24 -9.19 0.97
N ALA A 69 6.31 -9.91 1.26
CA ALA A 69 7.53 -9.89 0.47
C ALA A 69 7.82 -11.27 -0.13
N GLY A 70 8.25 -11.29 -1.39
CA GLY A 70 8.93 -12.45 -1.95
C GLY A 70 10.39 -12.47 -1.48
N GLU A 71 11.04 -13.63 -1.62
CA GLU A 71 12.41 -13.90 -1.13
C GLU A 71 13.43 -12.84 -1.60
N GLU A 72 13.40 -12.43 -2.86
CA GLU A 72 14.31 -11.41 -3.41
C GLU A 72 14.14 -10.03 -2.77
N ALA A 73 12.96 -9.71 -2.25
CA ALA A 73 12.63 -8.41 -1.68
C ALA A 73 12.78 -8.38 -0.14
N SER A 74 12.82 -9.53 0.52
CA SER A 74 12.92 -9.62 1.99
C SER A 74 14.09 -8.83 2.58
N PRO A 75 15.33 -8.88 2.02
CA PRO A 75 16.46 -8.13 2.60
C PRO A 75 16.25 -6.61 2.64
N LEU A 76 15.48 -6.06 1.70
CA LEU A 76 15.14 -4.64 1.71
C LEU A 76 14.24 -4.29 2.91
N TYR A 77 13.22 -5.12 3.15
CA TYR A 77 12.25 -4.85 4.21
C TYR A 77 12.81 -5.15 5.60
N GLU A 78 13.69 -6.14 5.73
CA GLU A 78 14.42 -6.40 6.98
C GLU A 78 15.29 -5.20 7.40
N GLN A 79 15.96 -4.55 6.44
CA GLN A 79 16.71 -3.30 6.70
C GLN A 79 15.82 -2.13 7.15
N LEU A 80 14.51 -2.21 6.91
CA LEU A 80 13.52 -1.22 7.34
C LEU A 80 12.83 -1.62 8.65
N GLY A 81 13.25 -2.73 9.29
CA GLY A 81 12.74 -3.19 10.57
C GLY A 81 11.55 -4.14 10.49
N PHE A 82 11.17 -4.60 9.29
CA PHE A 82 10.19 -5.69 9.17
C PHE A 82 10.84 -7.01 9.59
N ALA A 83 10.07 -7.84 10.28
CA ALA A 83 10.47 -9.20 10.63
C ALA A 83 9.51 -10.20 9.97
N PRO A 84 9.98 -11.39 9.53
CA PRO A 84 9.11 -12.44 9.04
C PRO A 84 8.06 -12.85 10.09
N ALA A 85 6.81 -12.97 9.67
CA ALA A 85 5.72 -13.50 10.49
C ALA A 85 5.22 -14.81 9.87
N SER A 86 5.31 -15.92 10.61
CA SER A 86 4.99 -17.27 10.10
C SER A 86 3.49 -17.58 10.00
N SER A 87 2.60 -16.62 10.24
CA SER A 87 1.18 -16.86 10.49
C SER A 87 0.24 -16.61 9.31
N MET A 88 0.74 -16.43 8.08
CA MET A 88 -0.13 -16.13 6.94
C MET A 88 -0.82 -17.37 6.37
N MET A 89 -2.15 -17.40 6.48
CA MET A 89 -3.03 -18.35 5.79
C MET A 89 -3.96 -17.61 4.84
N ARG A 90 -4.20 -18.16 3.64
CA ARG A 90 -5.07 -17.55 2.63
C ARG A 90 -6.03 -18.57 2.03
N MET A 91 -7.28 -18.19 1.87
CA MET A 91 -8.31 -18.95 1.13
C MET A 91 -9.03 -18.00 0.17
N THR A 92 -9.33 -18.47 -1.04
CA THR A 92 -10.27 -17.80 -1.94
C THR A 92 -11.55 -18.63 -1.98
N ARG A 93 -12.70 -18.05 -1.62
CA ARG A 93 -14.01 -18.62 -1.94
C ARG A 93 -14.54 -17.94 -3.18
N LEU A 94 -14.59 -18.66 -4.29
CA LEU A 94 -15.28 -18.19 -5.48
C LEU A 94 -16.79 -18.36 -5.22
N ILE A 95 -17.52 -17.26 -5.23
CA ILE A 95 -18.97 -17.34 -5.41
C ILE A 95 -19.13 -17.65 -6.89
N ALA A 96 -19.69 -18.82 -7.22
CA ALA A 96 -20.06 -19.10 -8.61
C ALA A 96 -20.95 -17.95 -9.06
N ARG A 97 -20.50 -17.17 -10.04
CA ARG A 97 -21.42 -16.28 -10.76
C ARG A 97 -22.48 -17.21 -11.32
N GLU A 98 -23.69 -17.17 -10.79
CA GLU A 98 -24.83 -17.58 -11.61
C GLU A 98 -24.70 -16.80 -12.92
N ASP A 99 -25.00 -17.48 -14.02
CA ASP A 99 -24.80 -17.07 -15.41
C ASP A 99 -25.71 -15.89 -15.82
N GLN A 100 -25.91 -14.92 -14.93
CA GLN A 100 -26.59 -13.67 -15.18
C GLN A 100 -25.68 -12.79 -16.04
N ALA A 101 -26.16 -12.53 -17.27
CA ALA A 101 -25.70 -11.43 -18.09
C ALA A 101 -25.58 -10.17 -17.21
N PRO A 102 -24.51 -9.37 -17.34
CA PRO A 102 -24.36 -8.16 -16.53
C PRO A 102 -25.61 -7.30 -16.74
N GLY A 103 -26.39 -7.12 -15.67
CA GLY A 103 -27.48 -6.15 -15.67
C GLY A 103 -26.94 -4.75 -15.97
N PRO A 104 -27.81 -3.80 -16.35
CA PRO A 104 -27.38 -2.41 -16.54
C PRO A 104 -26.61 -1.93 -15.29
N PRO A 105 -25.52 -1.15 -15.45
CA PRO A 105 -24.74 -0.68 -14.32
C PRO A 105 -25.67 0.01 -13.32
N PRO A 106 -25.55 -0.30 -12.01
CA PRO A 106 -26.46 0.25 -11.02
C PRO A 106 -26.36 1.79 -11.02
N ALA A 107 -27.52 2.44 -10.84
CA ALA A 107 -27.68 3.89 -10.81
C ALA A 107 -26.70 4.58 -9.82
N PRO A 108 -26.41 5.89 -9.96
CA PRO A 108 -25.41 6.64 -9.16
C PRO A 108 -25.46 6.46 -7.62
N HIS A 109 -26.58 6.02 -7.06
CA HIS A 109 -26.68 5.60 -5.65
C HIS A 109 -25.85 4.34 -5.29
N TYR A 110 -25.25 3.64 -6.27
CA TYR A 110 -24.40 2.46 -6.02
C TYR A 110 -23.20 2.80 -5.11
N ALA A 111 -22.64 4.01 -5.23
CA ALA A 111 -21.50 4.43 -4.42
C ALA A 111 -21.88 4.56 -2.93
N GLU A 112 -23.17 4.75 -2.63
CA GLU A 112 -23.69 4.88 -1.27
C GLU A 112 -23.94 3.52 -0.60
N THR A 113 -24.11 2.45 -1.39
CA THR A 113 -24.31 1.07 -0.89
C THR A 113 -23.00 0.30 -0.74
N VAL A 114 -21.90 0.81 -1.30
CA VAL A 114 -20.56 0.28 -1.01
C VAL A 114 -20.34 0.43 0.50
N PRO A 115 -20.09 -0.68 1.24
CA PRO A 115 -19.71 -0.58 2.64
C PRO A 115 -18.57 0.41 2.73
N LYS A 116 -18.74 1.48 3.52
CA LYS A 116 -17.67 2.46 3.74
C LYS A 116 -16.50 1.69 4.31
N PHE A 117 -15.56 1.33 3.44
CA PHE A 117 -14.34 0.64 3.83
C PHE A 117 -13.70 1.57 4.85
N THR A 118 -13.51 1.11 6.08
CA THR A 118 -12.94 1.90 7.18
C THR A 118 -11.43 2.09 7.00
N GLY A 119 -11.03 2.45 5.79
CA GLY A 119 -9.66 2.54 5.35
C GLY A 119 -9.51 3.46 4.15
N TYR A 120 -8.32 4.02 4.02
CA TYR A 120 -7.92 4.88 2.92
C TYR A 120 -6.64 4.34 2.29
N ALA A 121 -6.39 4.74 1.06
CA ALA A 121 -5.18 4.40 0.32
C ALA A 121 -4.25 5.62 0.26
N CYS A 122 -2.97 5.41 0.49
CA CYS A 122 -1.93 6.42 0.34
C CYS A 122 -0.98 5.97 -0.78
N VAL A 123 -0.82 6.82 -1.79
CA VAL A 123 0.13 6.61 -2.89
C VAL A 123 1.24 7.63 -2.74
N LEU A 124 2.47 7.15 -2.61
CA LEU A 124 3.66 8.00 -2.66
C LEU A 124 4.42 7.77 -3.96
N LEU A 125 4.71 8.87 -4.65
CA LEU A 125 5.51 8.91 -5.88
C LEU A 125 6.80 9.67 -5.61
N THR A 126 7.90 9.17 -6.15
CA THR A 126 9.22 9.79 -5.98
C THR A 126 9.92 9.98 -7.32
N ASP A 127 10.58 11.13 -7.49
CA ASP A 127 11.42 11.41 -8.67
C ASP A 127 12.76 10.67 -8.61
N GLN A 128 13.67 10.96 -9.56
CA GLN A 128 15.02 10.37 -9.55
C GLN A 128 15.86 10.83 -8.34
N GLY A 129 15.68 12.08 -7.93
CA GLY A 129 16.23 12.62 -6.68
C GLY A 129 15.51 12.09 -5.44
N GLY A 130 14.50 11.23 -5.61
CA GLY A 130 13.51 10.67 -4.68
C GLY A 130 12.81 11.68 -3.78
N ARG A 131 12.60 12.88 -4.31
CA ARG A 131 11.70 13.87 -3.73
C ARG A 131 10.27 13.44 -4.02
N PRO A 132 9.30 13.66 -3.10
CA PRO A 132 7.89 13.41 -3.37
C PRO A 132 7.41 14.18 -4.61
N VAL A 133 6.61 13.53 -5.44
CA VAL A 133 6.02 14.14 -6.65
C VAL A 133 4.50 14.11 -6.52
N GLN A 134 3.85 15.24 -6.77
CA GLN A 134 2.39 15.31 -6.87
C GLN A 134 1.92 15.04 -8.30
N LEU A 135 0.89 14.22 -8.44
CA LEU A 135 0.18 14.07 -9.71
C LEU A 135 -0.61 15.36 -9.97
N HIS A 136 -0.25 16.07 -11.03
CA HIS A 136 -1.09 17.12 -11.58
C HIS A 136 -1.99 16.46 -12.62
N ALA A 137 -3.31 16.53 -12.40
CA ALA A 137 -4.33 16.02 -13.32
C ALA A 137 -4.58 16.99 -14.46
#